data_AF-A0A8J4WF39-F1
#
_entry.id   AF-A0A8J4WF39-F1
#
_cell.length_a   1.000
_cell.length_b   1.000
_cell.length_c   1.000
_cell.angle_alpha   90.00
_cell.angle_beta   90.00
_cell.angle_gamma   90.00
#
_symmetry.space_group_name_H-M   'P 1'
#
loop_
_entity.id
_entity.type
_entity.pdbx_description
1 polymer ?
#
loop_
_entity_poly.entity_id
_entity_poly.type
_entity_poly.pdbx_seq_one_letter_code
_entity_poly.pdbx_strand_id
1 'polypeptide(L)'
;MLYLALDHVDKLLDRGLGALLTCICTINDQIAYLNMFEATQPWEVCVLLITRGMSLDFDRLVMPFYPAYVHFPPYTTEQLADILVEQLGMQAAGDRFRAWLVHLHGLVPPAPDGDWIEFRSAVVHLLPEFRDAFFSPTAPQDDKMKKKLEIATSHRVQTFLNTRRRHLFGYHKLGNSIGDPSELISCTNLSQNCLLLVLAGYLASFNPQETDVRFLSSSGGLRRKKRAKKNNAGEGSATGNKKQQISQLLVGPRIFTLQRLLAIYLNLRVEAEAGSSALDLVDENSRSSETREEIFTHLATLVRMQLFQRTTPPHVLDNIKFRCLADARFVQETARYLSFPLDAYLNRAT
;
A
#
# COMPACT_ATOMS: atom_id res chain seq x y z
N MET A 1 -18.69 11.07 -43.78
CA MET A 1 -17.54 10.95 -42.86
C MET A 1 -18.03 10.40 -41.52
N LEU A 2 -17.48 9.26 -41.11
CA LEU A 2 -17.77 8.56 -39.85
C LEU A 2 -16.61 8.79 -38.88
N TYR A 3 -16.88 8.96 -37.60
CA TYR A 3 -15.85 9.07 -36.57
C TYR A 3 -15.81 7.79 -35.73
N LEU A 4 -14.64 7.17 -35.63
CA LEU A 4 -14.39 6.01 -34.79
C LEU A 4 -13.45 6.42 -33.65
N ALA A 5 -14.02 6.69 -32.48
CA ALA A 5 -13.26 6.99 -31.28
C ALA A 5 -12.99 5.71 -30.46
N LEU A 6 -11.72 5.37 -30.33
CA LEU A 6 -11.25 4.25 -29.52
C LEU A 6 -10.61 4.81 -28.26
N ASP A 7 -11.27 4.57 -27.13
CA ASP A 7 -10.78 4.98 -25.82
C ASP A 7 -9.91 3.89 -25.17
N HIS A 8 -8.93 4.31 -24.38
CA HIS A 8 -7.94 3.46 -23.71
C HIS A 8 -7.22 2.47 -24.65
N VAL A 9 -6.68 2.98 -25.76
CA VAL A 9 -6.03 2.15 -26.78
C VAL A 9 -4.82 1.36 -26.27
N ASP A 10 -4.18 1.78 -25.18
CA ASP A 10 -3.06 1.06 -24.55
C ASP A 10 -3.45 -0.37 -24.14
N LYS A 11 -4.73 -0.59 -23.80
CA LYS A 11 -5.23 -1.93 -23.43
C LYS A 11 -5.15 -2.92 -24.58
N LEU A 12 -5.09 -2.46 -25.83
CA LEU A 12 -4.85 -3.33 -26.98
C LEU A 12 -3.42 -3.85 -26.96
N LEU A 13 -2.45 -3.03 -26.55
CA LEU A 13 -1.05 -3.45 -26.41
C LEU A 13 -0.86 -4.42 -25.26
N ASP A 14 -1.47 -4.15 -24.11
CA ASP A 14 -1.43 -5.03 -22.93
C ASP A 14 -1.95 -6.45 -23.25
N ARG A 15 -2.85 -6.55 -24.23
CA ARG A 15 -3.44 -7.80 -24.72
C ARG A 15 -2.69 -8.43 -25.89
N GLY A 16 -1.58 -7.84 -26.33
CA GLY A 16 -0.81 -8.31 -27.49
C GLY A 16 -1.49 -8.07 -28.84
N LEU A 17 -2.49 -7.18 -28.91
CA LEU A 17 -3.27 -6.85 -30.11
C LEU A 17 -2.68 -5.65 -30.88
N GLY A 18 -1.37 -5.44 -30.82
CA GLY A 18 -0.72 -4.29 -31.48
C GLY A 18 -0.93 -4.24 -33.00
N ALA A 19 -1.03 -5.38 -33.67
CA ALA A 19 -1.33 -5.45 -35.11
C ALA A 19 -2.72 -4.86 -35.46
N LEU A 20 -3.68 -4.90 -34.53
CA LEU A 20 -5.00 -4.31 -34.76
C LEU A 20 -4.90 -2.78 -34.90
N LEU A 21 -4.01 -2.13 -34.14
CA LEU A 21 -3.78 -0.69 -34.23
C LEU A 21 -3.30 -0.30 -35.63
N THR A 22 -2.36 -1.05 -36.20
CA THR A 22 -1.87 -0.79 -37.56
C THR A 22 -2.97 -1.01 -38.60
N CYS A 23 -3.81 -2.05 -38.44
CA CYS A 23 -4.95 -2.28 -39.33
C CYS A 23 -5.97 -1.14 -39.28
N ILE A 24 -6.26 -0.62 -38.09
CA ILE A 24 -7.18 0.50 -37.89
C ILE A 24 -6.63 1.76 -38.59
N CYS A 25 -5.33 2.02 -38.53
CA CYS A 25 -4.72 3.17 -39.20
C CYS A 25 -4.85 3.09 -40.73
N THR A 26 -4.88 1.89 -41.31
CA THR A 26 -5.05 1.66 -42.75
C THR A 26 -6.52 1.53 -43.20
N ILE A 27 -7.50 1.81 -42.33
CA ILE A 27 -8.91 1.53 -42.64
C ILE A 27 -9.42 2.30 -43.86
N ASN A 28 -8.98 3.54 -44.05
CA ASN A 28 -9.37 4.35 -45.20
C ASN A 28 -8.80 3.83 -46.52
N ASP A 29 -7.62 3.19 -46.50
CA ASP A 29 -7.05 2.56 -47.71
C ASP A 29 -7.93 1.39 -48.17
N GLN A 30 -8.48 0.63 -47.22
CA GLN A 30 -9.41 -0.47 -47.49
C GLN A 30 -10.78 0.05 -47.96
N ILE A 31 -11.28 1.12 -47.33
CA ILE A 31 -12.56 1.73 -47.71
C ILE A 31 -12.46 2.39 -49.10
N ALA A 32 -11.31 2.98 -49.45
CA ALA A 32 -11.08 3.56 -50.76
C ALA A 32 -11.29 2.52 -51.88
N TYR A 33 -10.85 1.28 -51.67
CA TYR A 33 -11.12 0.19 -52.62
C TYR A 33 -12.61 -0.13 -52.74
N LEU A 34 -13.35 -0.17 -51.61
CA LEU A 34 -14.79 -0.42 -51.62
C LEU A 34 -15.57 0.70 -52.30
N ASN A 35 -15.18 1.95 -52.07
CA ASN A 35 -15.75 3.13 -52.70
C ASN A 35 -15.63 3.10 -54.24
N MET A 36 -14.69 2.35 -54.83
CA MET A 36 -14.57 2.22 -56.29
C MET A 36 -15.75 1.48 -56.94
N PHE A 37 -16.47 0.65 -56.17
CA PHE A 37 -17.55 -0.20 -56.69
C PHE A 37 -18.95 0.34 -56.38
N GLU A 38 -19.06 1.44 -55.64
CA GLU A 38 -20.33 2.03 -55.25
C GLU A 38 -20.67 3.26 -56.10
N ALA A 39 -21.93 3.35 -56.53
CA ALA A 39 -22.47 4.53 -57.22
C ALA A 39 -22.95 5.64 -56.27
N THR A 40 -22.89 5.39 -54.95
CA THR A 40 -23.27 6.31 -53.89
C THR A 40 -22.11 7.19 -53.42
N GLN A 41 -22.41 8.16 -52.56
CA GLN A 41 -21.40 9.05 -51.99
C GLN A 41 -20.34 8.24 -51.22
N PRO A 42 -19.04 8.47 -51.45
CA PRO A 42 -17.97 7.74 -50.78
C PRO A 42 -18.03 8.00 -49.27
N TRP A 43 -17.78 6.95 -48.50
CA TRP A 43 -17.67 7.04 -47.06
C TRP A 43 -16.20 7.05 -46.66
N GLU A 44 -15.89 7.82 -45.61
CA GLU A 44 -14.55 8.01 -45.05
C GLU A 44 -14.64 7.90 -43.54
N VAL A 45 -13.61 7.37 -42.91
CA VAL A 45 -13.54 7.18 -41.46
C VAL A 45 -12.41 8.00 -40.86
N CYS A 46 -12.70 8.81 -39.85
CA CYS A 46 -11.69 9.43 -39.01
C CYS A 46 -11.54 8.63 -37.72
N VAL A 47 -10.35 8.09 -37.49
CA VAL A 47 -10.05 7.33 -36.29
C VAL A 47 -9.43 8.25 -35.24
N LEU A 48 -10.03 8.28 -34.06
CA LEU A 48 -9.52 8.97 -32.88
C LEU A 48 -9.00 7.91 -31.90
N LEU A 49 -7.69 7.89 -31.67
CA LEU A 49 -7.05 6.99 -30.73
C LEU A 49 -6.78 7.76 -29.43
N ILE A 50 -7.46 7.39 -28.35
CA ILE A 50 -7.37 8.09 -27.05
C ILE A 50 -6.59 7.21 -26.08
N THR A 51 -5.52 7.77 -25.52
CA THR A 51 -4.64 7.14 -24.53
C THR A 51 -4.39 8.13 -23.38
N ARG A 52 -4.20 7.61 -22.16
CA ARG A 52 -3.81 8.43 -20.99
C ARG A 52 -2.33 8.83 -21.05
N GLY A 53 -1.50 8.07 -21.74
CA GLY A 53 -0.07 8.33 -21.82
C GLY A 53 0.55 7.65 -23.05
N MET A 54 1.30 8.42 -23.83
CA MET A 54 1.98 7.91 -25.01
C MET A 54 3.11 6.97 -24.61
N SER A 55 2.91 5.66 -24.75
CA SER A 55 4.00 4.69 -24.61
C SER A 55 4.86 4.66 -25.88
N LEU A 56 6.15 4.35 -25.74
CA LEU A 56 7.07 4.24 -26.88
C LEU A 56 6.64 3.14 -27.87
N ASP A 57 6.07 2.05 -27.36
CA ASP A 57 5.62 0.93 -28.20
C ASP A 57 4.35 1.30 -28.98
N PHE A 58 3.43 2.03 -28.35
CA PHE A 58 2.27 2.57 -29.05
C PHE A 58 2.70 3.56 -30.15
N ASP A 59 3.57 4.50 -29.82
CA ASP A 59 4.03 5.53 -30.76
C ASP A 59 4.71 4.90 -31.98
N ARG A 60 5.58 3.90 -31.78
CA ARG A 60 6.22 3.16 -32.88
C ARG A 60 5.25 2.49 -33.84
N LEU A 61 4.09 2.04 -33.36
CA LEU A 61 3.09 1.37 -34.19
C LEU A 61 2.27 2.37 -35.02
N VAL A 62 1.99 3.56 -34.48
CA VAL A 62 1.11 4.54 -35.13
C VAL A 62 1.90 5.56 -35.95
N MET A 63 3.12 5.92 -35.55
CA MET A 63 3.95 6.94 -36.20
C MET A 63 4.14 6.77 -37.72
N PRO A 64 4.30 5.54 -38.28
CA PRO A 64 4.39 5.35 -39.74
C PRO A 64 3.17 5.85 -40.53
N PHE A 65 2.02 6.02 -39.87
CA PHE A 65 0.77 6.50 -40.46
C PHE A 65 0.57 8.02 -40.26
N TYR A 66 1.58 8.73 -39.75
CA TYR A 66 1.58 10.19 -39.56
C TYR A 66 0.32 10.73 -38.84
N PRO A 67 -0.02 10.22 -37.65
CA PRO A 67 -1.20 10.67 -36.93
C PRO A 67 -1.07 12.14 -36.50
N ALA A 68 -2.20 12.84 -36.42
CA ALA A 68 -2.25 14.14 -35.77
C ALA A 68 -2.28 13.96 -34.25
N TYR A 69 -1.22 14.37 -33.57
CA TYR A 69 -1.14 14.29 -32.10
C TYR A 69 -1.84 15.49 -31.46
N VAL A 70 -2.78 15.21 -30.56
CA VAL A 70 -3.44 16.23 -29.72
C VAL A 70 -3.15 15.88 -28.26
N HIS A 71 -2.44 16.77 -27.57
CA HIS A 71 -2.11 16.59 -26.15
C HIS A 71 -3.09 17.39 -25.28
N PHE A 72 -3.72 16.69 -24.33
CA PHE A 72 -4.54 17.30 -23.28
C PHE A 72 -3.72 17.32 -21.97
N PRO A 73 -3.13 18.47 -21.60
CA PRO A 73 -2.35 18.57 -20.37
C PRO A 73 -3.26 18.46 -19.14
N PRO A 74 -2.72 18.07 -17.97
CA PRO A 74 -3.48 18.09 -16.72
C PRO A 74 -3.92 19.51 -16.37
N TYR A 75 -5.12 19.63 -15.81
CA TYR A 75 -5.65 20.91 -15.35
C TYR A 75 -4.82 21.46 -14.18
N THR A 76 -4.60 22.77 -14.20
CA THR A 76 -4.07 23.51 -13.03
C THR A 76 -5.12 23.57 -11.92
N THR A 77 -4.69 23.83 -10.68
CA THR A 77 -5.59 24.00 -9.53
C THR A 77 -6.64 25.08 -9.76
N GLU A 78 -6.25 26.15 -10.44
CA GLU A 78 -7.13 27.26 -10.83
C GLU A 78 -8.17 26.83 -11.87
N GLN A 79 -7.76 26.14 -12.93
CA GLN A 79 -8.68 25.61 -13.94
C GLN A 79 -9.66 24.61 -13.34
N LEU A 80 -9.22 23.75 -12.41
CA LEU A 80 -10.10 22.84 -11.70
C LEU A 80 -11.14 23.59 -10.86
N ALA A 81 -10.74 24.68 -10.21
CA ALA A 81 -11.67 25.52 -9.47
C ALA A 81 -12.73 26.13 -10.40
N ASP A 82 -12.32 26.65 -11.56
CA ASP A 82 -13.22 27.25 -12.55
C ASP A 82 -14.22 26.21 -13.12
N ILE A 83 -13.73 25.01 -13.47
CA ILE A 83 -14.57 23.88 -13.93
C ILE A 83 -15.61 23.51 -12.86
N LEU A 84 -15.20 23.44 -11.58
CA LEU A 84 -16.10 23.07 -10.49
C LEU A 84 -17.12 24.16 -10.15
N VAL A 85 -16.75 25.45 -10.27
CA VAL A 85 -17.68 26.57 -10.14
C VAL A 85 -18.81 26.45 -11.17
N GLU A 86 -18.46 26.14 -12.41
CA GLU A 86 -19.43 25.95 -13.49
C GLU A 86 -20.27 24.69 -13.28
N GLN A 87 -19.65 23.53 -13.05
CA GLN A 87 -20.35 22.25 -12.90
C GLN A 87 -21.30 22.20 -11.70
N LEU A 88 -20.99 22.92 -10.62
CA LEU A 88 -21.82 22.95 -9.40
C LEU A 88 -22.82 24.11 -9.39
N GLY A 89 -22.86 24.95 -10.44
CA GLY A 89 -23.77 26.10 -10.53
C GLY A 89 -23.52 27.16 -9.46
N MET A 90 -22.29 27.28 -8.96
CA MET A 90 -21.92 28.15 -7.84
C MET A 90 -21.42 29.53 -8.31
N GLN A 91 -21.86 29.99 -9.48
CA GLN A 91 -21.43 31.27 -10.07
C GLN A 91 -21.75 32.47 -9.16
N ALA A 92 -22.90 32.44 -8.47
CA ALA A 92 -23.31 33.50 -7.56
C ALA A 92 -22.42 33.61 -6.29
N ALA A 93 -21.73 32.53 -5.91
CA ALA A 93 -20.73 32.56 -4.84
C ALA A 93 -19.37 33.12 -5.30
N GLY A 94 -19.16 33.20 -6.62
CA GLY A 94 -18.03 33.85 -7.28
C GLY A 94 -16.66 33.47 -6.71
N ASP A 95 -15.84 34.49 -6.45
CA ASP A 95 -14.45 34.36 -6.01
C ASP A 95 -14.28 33.66 -4.66
N ARG A 96 -15.28 33.73 -3.78
CA ARG A 96 -15.21 33.10 -2.45
C ARG A 96 -15.21 31.58 -2.56
N PHE A 97 -16.08 31.03 -3.41
CA PHE A 97 -16.12 29.59 -3.65
C PHE A 97 -14.87 29.13 -4.41
N ARG A 98 -14.43 29.89 -5.42
CA ARG A 98 -13.18 29.62 -6.15
C ARG A 98 -11.97 29.57 -5.21
N ALA A 99 -11.80 30.57 -4.34
CA ALA A 99 -10.70 30.62 -3.39
C ALA A 99 -10.74 29.44 -2.39
N TRP A 100 -11.95 29.04 -1.96
CA TRP A 100 -12.12 27.87 -1.11
C TRP A 100 -11.74 26.57 -1.82
N LEU A 101 -12.06 26.40 -3.11
CA LEU A 101 -11.65 25.23 -3.89
C LEU A 101 -10.13 25.12 -4.01
N VAL A 102 -9.43 26.23 -4.26
CA VAL A 102 -7.96 26.26 -4.31
C VAL A 102 -7.36 25.89 -2.95
N HIS A 103 -7.91 26.44 -1.86
CA HIS A 103 -7.48 26.08 -0.50
C HIS A 103 -7.73 24.58 -0.20
N LEU A 104 -8.91 24.08 -0.53
CA LEU A 104 -9.30 22.68 -0.34
C LEU A 104 -8.40 21.73 -1.13
N HIS A 105 -8.04 22.08 -2.36
CA HIS A 105 -7.12 21.29 -3.18
C HIS A 105 -5.76 21.12 -2.50
N GLY A 106 -5.28 22.12 -1.78
CA GLY A 106 -4.04 22.04 -1.00
C GLY A 106 -4.13 21.13 0.23
N LEU A 107 -5.34 20.83 0.72
CA LEU A 107 -5.57 20.01 1.91
C LEU A 107 -5.83 18.54 1.60
N VAL A 108 -6.40 18.25 0.42
CA VAL A 108 -6.71 16.88 -0.01
C VAL A 108 -5.45 16.24 -0.62
N PRO A 109 -5.10 15.00 -0.26
CA PRO A 109 -3.98 14.31 -0.88
C PRO A 109 -4.16 14.21 -2.40
N PRO A 110 -3.11 14.46 -3.21
CA PRO A 110 -3.22 14.33 -4.65
C PRO A 110 -3.47 12.87 -5.04
N ALA A 111 -4.31 12.66 -6.05
CA ALA A 111 -4.49 11.34 -6.64
C ALA A 111 -3.18 10.85 -7.28
N PRO A 112 -2.84 9.56 -7.18
CA PRO A 112 -1.57 9.02 -7.69
C PRO A 112 -1.43 9.14 -9.21
N ASP A 113 -2.53 9.17 -9.95
CA ASP A 113 -2.61 9.34 -11.41
C ASP A 113 -2.96 10.77 -11.82
N GLY A 114 -3.01 11.72 -10.88
CA GLY A 114 -3.42 13.10 -11.14
C GLY A 114 -4.90 13.26 -11.49
N ASP A 115 -5.73 12.24 -11.26
CA ASP A 115 -7.16 12.29 -11.54
C ASP A 115 -7.88 13.22 -10.54
N TRP A 116 -8.52 14.26 -11.07
CA TRP A 116 -9.24 15.24 -10.28
C TRP A 116 -10.64 14.77 -9.86
N ILE A 117 -11.10 13.60 -10.31
CA ILE A 117 -12.40 13.03 -9.92
C ILE A 117 -12.45 12.78 -8.41
N GLU A 118 -11.35 12.33 -7.80
CA GLU A 118 -11.27 12.18 -6.34
C GLU A 118 -11.43 13.51 -5.62
N PHE A 119 -10.79 14.56 -6.15
CA PHE A 119 -10.93 15.92 -5.63
C PHE A 119 -12.38 16.41 -5.76
N ARG A 120 -13.02 16.21 -6.92
CA ARG A 120 -14.44 16.51 -7.13
C ARG A 120 -15.33 15.77 -6.13
N SER A 121 -15.08 14.49 -5.88
CA SER A 121 -15.83 13.71 -4.89
C SER A 121 -15.70 14.29 -3.48
N ALA A 122 -14.49 14.69 -3.08
CA ALA A 122 -14.25 15.36 -1.80
C ALA A 122 -14.99 16.70 -1.71
N VAL A 123 -14.96 17.51 -2.78
CA VAL A 123 -15.70 18.78 -2.89
C VAL A 123 -17.20 18.54 -2.68
N VAL A 124 -17.80 17.61 -3.42
CA VAL A 124 -19.25 17.30 -3.31
C VAL A 124 -19.63 16.83 -1.91
N HIS A 125 -18.74 16.08 -1.24
CA HIS A 125 -18.99 15.61 0.12
C HIS A 125 -18.92 16.73 1.17
N LEU A 126 -17.96 17.66 1.02
CA LEU A 126 -17.69 18.71 2.00
C LEU A 126 -18.55 19.96 1.79
N LEU A 127 -18.93 20.26 0.54
CA LEU A 127 -19.66 21.46 0.15
C LEU A 127 -20.92 21.75 0.99
N PRO A 128 -21.79 20.78 1.33
CA PRO A 128 -23.02 21.07 2.07
C PRO A 128 -22.80 21.80 3.39
N GLU A 129 -21.70 21.55 4.10
CA GLU A 129 -21.41 22.17 5.39
C GLU A 129 -20.89 23.61 5.28
N PHE A 130 -20.37 23.98 4.11
CA PHE A 130 -19.80 25.30 3.86
C PHE A 130 -20.68 26.17 2.97
N ARG A 131 -21.75 25.62 2.40
CA ARG A 131 -22.57 26.28 1.38
C ARG A 131 -23.05 27.66 1.81
N ASP A 132 -23.58 27.77 3.02
CA ASP A 132 -24.14 29.02 3.56
C ASP A 132 -23.07 30.10 3.77
N ALA A 133 -21.83 29.70 4.05
CA ALA A 133 -20.72 30.64 4.24
C ALA A 133 -20.38 31.41 2.95
N PHE A 134 -20.67 30.84 1.78
CA PHE A 134 -20.41 31.49 0.50
C PHE A 134 -21.44 32.57 0.15
N PHE A 135 -22.69 32.40 0.57
CA PHE A 135 -23.81 33.31 0.26
C PHE A 135 -24.06 34.37 1.34
N SER A 136 -23.26 34.37 2.42
CA SER A 136 -23.40 35.35 3.50
C SER A 136 -23.13 36.78 3.00
N PRO A 137 -24.02 37.75 3.27
CA PRO A 137 -23.87 39.13 2.81
C PRO A 137 -22.58 39.75 3.37
N THR A 138 -21.80 40.35 2.46
CA THR A 138 -20.48 40.97 2.72
C THR A 138 -20.52 42.00 3.86
N ALA A 139 -19.63 41.84 4.83
CA ALA A 139 -19.30 42.83 5.85
C ALA A 139 -17.78 43.08 5.81
N PRO A 140 -17.27 44.26 6.22
CA PRO A 140 -15.85 44.62 6.15
C PRO A 140 -14.89 43.78 7.03
N GLN A 141 -15.34 42.64 7.57
CA GLN A 141 -14.53 41.63 8.26
C GLN A 141 -14.21 40.40 7.39
N ASP A 142 -14.16 40.56 6.06
CA ASP A 142 -13.94 39.46 5.11
C ASP A 142 -12.68 38.63 5.42
N ASP A 143 -11.59 39.24 5.90
CA ASP A 143 -10.34 38.52 6.17
C ASP A 143 -10.42 37.60 7.41
N LYS A 144 -11.18 38.02 8.44
CA LYS A 144 -11.43 37.17 9.62
C LYS A 144 -12.38 36.02 9.27
N MET A 145 -13.38 36.29 8.43
CA MET A 145 -14.34 35.28 7.99
C MET A 145 -13.69 34.25 7.08
N LYS A 146 -12.80 34.68 6.18
CA LYS A 146 -11.95 33.81 5.35
C LYS A 146 -11.08 32.89 6.20
N LYS A 147 -10.35 33.43 7.19
CA LYS A 147 -9.52 32.61 8.09
C LYS A 147 -10.35 31.60 8.89
N LYS A 148 -11.54 32.00 9.36
CA LYS A 148 -12.47 31.08 10.04
C LYS A 148 -12.91 29.94 9.10
N LEU A 149 -13.21 30.25 7.85
CA LEU A 149 -13.58 29.26 6.84
C LEU A 149 -12.41 28.30 6.54
N GLU A 150 -11.19 28.80 6.39
CA GLU A 150 -9.98 27.99 6.17
C GLU A 150 -9.70 27.04 7.34
N ILE A 151 -9.79 27.54 8.58
CA ILE A 151 -9.63 26.74 9.79
C ILE A 151 -10.70 25.65 9.87
N ALA A 152 -11.97 26.01 9.64
CA ALA A 152 -13.08 25.06 9.65
C ALA A 152 -12.92 23.99 8.55
N THR A 153 -12.50 24.40 7.36
CA THR A 153 -12.21 23.52 6.23
C THR A 153 -11.09 22.54 6.58
N SER A 154 -9.96 23.04 7.11
CA SER A 154 -8.82 22.22 7.54
C SER A 154 -9.23 21.16 8.56
N HIS A 155 -9.97 21.55 9.60
CA HIS A 155 -10.46 20.63 10.62
C HIS A 155 -11.43 19.57 10.04
N ARG A 156 -12.32 19.99 9.14
CA ARG A 156 -13.30 19.08 8.53
C ARG A 156 -12.64 18.12 7.56
N VAL A 157 -11.70 18.57 6.75
CA VAL A 157 -10.91 17.72 5.84
C VAL A 157 -10.14 16.68 6.64
N GLN A 158 -9.49 17.08 7.75
CA GLN A 158 -8.80 16.11 8.61
C GLN A 158 -9.75 15.04 9.15
N THR A 159 -10.94 15.45 9.59
CA THR A 159 -11.97 14.52 10.08
C THR A 159 -12.47 13.58 8.97
N PHE A 160 -12.69 14.12 7.77
CA PHE A 160 -13.08 13.38 6.58
C PHE A 160 -12.02 12.34 6.19
N LEU A 161 -10.76 12.72 6.14
CA LEU A 161 -9.64 11.82 5.83
C LEU A 161 -9.49 10.73 6.89
N ASN A 162 -9.56 11.08 8.18
CA ASN A 162 -9.54 10.11 9.27
C ASN A 162 -10.69 9.10 9.17
N THR A 163 -11.89 9.57 8.82
CA THR A 163 -13.08 8.73 8.65
C THR A 163 -12.95 7.82 7.43
N ARG A 164 -12.55 8.36 6.27
CA ARG A 164 -12.29 7.59 5.04
C ARG A 164 -11.29 6.47 5.30
N ARG A 165 -10.20 6.75 6.03
CA ARG A 165 -9.21 5.74 6.46
C ARG A 165 -9.85 4.66 7.34
N ARG A 166 -10.61 5.03 8.39
CA ARG A 166 -11.32 4.06 9.24
C ARG A 166 -12.23 3.12 8.45
N HIS A 167 -12.96 3.65 7.45
CA HIS A 167 -13.83 2.83 6.59
C HIS A 167 -13.04 1.89 5.68
N LEU A 168 -11.99 2.38 5.03
CA LEU A 168 -11.11 1.57 4.16
C LEU A 168 -10.50 0.37 4.89
N PHE A 169 -10.17 0.55 6.17
CA PHE A 169 -9.50 -0.49 6.96
C PHE A 169 -10.42 -1.20 7.99
N GLY A 170 -11.72 -0.88 8.03
CA GLY A 170 -12.73 -1.65 8.78
C GLY A 170 -12.69 -1.52 10.32
N TYR A 171 -12.18 -0.41 10.86
CA TYR A 171 -11.89 -0.28 12.30
C TYR A 171 -13.00 0.36 13.15
N HIS A 172 -14.27 0.25 12.77
CA HIS A 172 -15.42 0.91 13.44
C HIS A 172 -15.64 0.53 14.91
N LYS A 173 -14.91 -0.44 15.45
CA LYS A 173 -15.06 -0.96 16.82
C LYS A 173 -14.00 -0.48 17.81
N LEU A 174 -12.99 0.30 17.40
CA LEU A 174 -11.99 0.85 18.34
C LEU A 174 -12.51 2.14 18.99
N GLY A 175 -12.53 2.17 20.33
CA GLY A 175 -12.98 3.31 21.12
C GLY A 175 -12.03 4.52 21.03
N ASN A 176 -12.54 5.71 21.39
CA ASN A 176 -11.86 7.01 21.28
C ASN A 176 -10.56 7.16 22.10
N SER A 177 -10.17 6.18 22.91
CA SER A 177 -8.97 6.22 23.76
C SER A 177 -7.69 5.73 23.06
N ILE A 178 -7.82 5.16 21.86
CA ILE A 178 -6.70 4.63 21.08
C ILE A 178 -6.44 5.60 19.92
N GLY A 179 -5.17 5.86 19.60
CA GLY A 179 -4.69 6.85 18.61
C GLY A 179 -5.17 6.62 17.16
N ASP A 180 -4.36 6.93 16.14
CA ASP A 180 -4.76 6.71 14.74
C ASP A 180 -5.03 5.20 14.52
N PRO A 181 -6.28 4.77 14.27
CA PRO A 181 -6.60 3.35 14.10
C PRO A 181 -5.95 2.76 12.84
N SER A 182 -5.47 3.59 11.91
CA SER A 182 -4.64 3.17 10.77
C SER A 182 -3.27 2.63 11.19
N GLU A 183 -2.87 2.86 12.44
CA GLU A 183 -1.61 2.34 13.02
C GLU A 183 -1.80 0.99 13.73
N LEU A 184 -3.03 0.56 14.01
CA LEU A 184 -3.31 -0.66 14.76
C LEU A 184 -3.67 -1.83 13.85
N ILE A 185 -2.74 -2.77 13.68
CA ILE A 185 -3.01 -4.07 13.09
C ILE A 185 -3.40 -5.01 14.23
N SER A 186 -4.69 -5.35 14.31
CA SER A 186 -5.21 -6.17 15.42
C SER A 186 -4.64 -7.60 15.37
N CYS A 187 -3.60 -7.87 16.16
CA CYS A 187 -3.03 -9.20 16.38
C CYS A 187 -4.01 -10.19 17.03
N THR A 188 -5.13 -9.69 17.60
CA THR A 188 -6.10 -10.44 18.41
C THR A 188 -6.86 -11.54 17.65
N ASN A 189 -6.82 -11.53 16.32
CA ASN A 189 -7.54 -12.50 15.48
C ASN A 189 -6.71 -13.76 15.15
N LEU A 190 -5.42 -13.81 15.55
CA LEU A 190 -4.54 -14.96 15.32
C LEU A 190 -4.20 -15.68 16.63
N SER A 191 -4.04 -17.00 16.56
CA SER A 191 -3.55 -17.78 17.69
C SER A 191 -2.12 -17.35 18.07
N GLN A 192 -1.75 -17.54 19.33
CA GLN A 192 -0.40 -17.24 19.84
C GLN A 192 0.69 -17.95 19.02
N ASN A 193 0.44 -19.19 18.60
CA ASN A 193 1.37 -19.98 17.78
C ASN A 193 1.55 -19.39 16.37
N CYS A 194 0.47 -18.91 15.75
CA CYS A 194 0.55 -18.17 14.49
C CYS A 194 1.40 -16.89 14.64
N LEU A 195 1.20 -16.14 15.72
CA LEU A 195 1.96 -14.92 15.99
C LEU A 195 3.45 -15.19 16.25
N LEU A 196 3.78 -16.25 17.00
CA LEU A 196 5.15 -16.71 17.20
C LEU A 196 5.80 -17.19 15.90
N LEU A 197 5.07 -17.91 15.05
CA LEU A 197 5.54 -18.28 13.71
C LEU A 197 5.84 -17.03 12.87
N VAL A 198 4.99 -16.00 12.89
CA VAL A 198 5.25 -14.73 12.20
C VAL A 198 6.55 -14.09 12.68
N LEU A 199 6.77 -14.01 14.01
CA LEU A 199 8.03 -13.49 14.57
C LEU A 199 9.23 -14.32 14.09
N ALA A 200 9.14 -15.65 14.14
CA ALA A 200 10.20 -16.55 13.70
C ALA A 200 10.51 -16.37 12.20
N GLY A 201 9.49 -16.26 11.36
CA GLY A 201 9.64 -16.04 9.92
C GLY A 201 10.22 -14.66 9.60
N TYR A 202 9.83 -13.63 10.33
CA TYR A 202 10.41 -12.30 10.18
C TYR A 202 11.90 -12.31 10.53
N LEU A 203 12.27 -12.87 11.67
CA LEU A 203 13.69 -13.04 12.05
C LEU A 203 14.45 -13.85 11.01
N ALA A 204 13.88 -14.95 10.50
CA ALA A 204 14.51 -15.74 9.44
C ALA A 204 14.69 -14.95 8.13
N SER A 205 13.75 -14.09 7.75
CA SER A 205 13.85 -13.28 6.53
C SER A 205 14.83 -12.11 6.65
N PHE A 206 14.99 -11.52 7.84
CA PHE A 206 15.78 -10.28 8.00
C PHE A 206 17.13 -10.47 8.67
N ASN A 207 17.36 -11.60 9.36
CA ASN A 207 18.67 -11.95 9.90
C ASN A 207 19.44 -12.90 8.96
N PRO A 208 20.77 -12.74 8.81
CA PRO A 208 21.63 -13.72 8.17
C PRO A 208 21.63 -15.07 8.91
N GLN A 209 21.73 -16.17 8.16
CA GLN A 209 21.67 -17.55 8.71
C GLN A 209 22.80 -17.81 9.71
N GLU A 210 23.96 -17.19 9.53
CA GLU A 210 25.15 -17.34 10.38
C GLU A 210 24.90 -16.82 11.80
N THR A 211 23.92 -15.94 11.97
CA THR A 211 23.58 -15.37 13.29
C THR A 211 22.62 -16.26 14.08
N ASP A 212 22.03 -17.29 13.46
CA ASP A 212 21.05 -18.18 14.10
C ASP A 212 21.63 -18.89 15.32
N VAL A 213 22.90 -19.30 15.26
CA VAL A 213 23.61 -19.97 16.38
C VAL A 213 23.60 -19.11 17.65
N ARG A 214 23.66 -17.78 17.51
CA ARG A 214 23.62 -16.86 18.65
C ARG A 214 22.26 -16.83 19.34
N PHE A 215 21.20 -17.23 18.66
CA PHE A 215 19.83 -17.33 19.17
C PHE A 215 19.53 -18.75 19.70
N LEU A 216 19.92 -19.78 18.93
CA LEU A 216 19.58 -21.19 19.16
C LEU A 216 20.45 -21.88 20.22
N SER A 217 21.72 -21.50 20.40
CA SER A 217 22.64 -22.18 21.34
C SER A 217 22.52 -21.72 22.80
N SER A 218 21.51 -20.91 23.16
CA SER A 218 21.37 -20.34 24.50
C SER A 218 20.38 -21.11 25.40
N SER A 219 20.31 -22.43 25.25
CA SER A 219 19.65 -23.36 26.16
C SER A 219 20.36 -23.45 27.53
N GLY A 220 20.43 -22.31 28.23
CA GLY A 220 21.02 -22.16 29.56
C GLY A 220 20.65 -20.80 30.16
N GLY A 221 19.62 -20.79 31.02
CA GLY A 221 18.88 -19.59 31.44
C GLY A 221 19.66 -18.46 32.13
N LEU A 222 20.89 -18.69 32.62
CA LEU A 222 21.62 -17.67 33.40
C LEU A 222 22.34 -16.61 32.55
N ARG A 223 22.68 -16.86 31.29
CA ARG A 223 23.45 -15.91 30.46
C ARG A 223 22.57 -14.89 29.70
N ARG A 224 21.25 -15.10 29.63
CA ARG A 224 20.31 -14.25 28.85
C ARG A 224 19.93 -12.94 29.55
N LYS A 225 19.80 -12.88 30.89
CA LYS A 225 19.55 -11.63 31.63
C LYS A 225 20.66 -10.58 31.46
N LYS A 226 21.88 -10.99 31.11
CA LYS A 226 22.99 -10.09 30.78
C LYS A 226 22.86 -9.43 29.39
N ARG A 227 22.06 -10.00 28.47
CA ARG A 227 21.88 -9.47 27.10
C ARG A 227 21.01 -8.22 27.06
N ALA A 228 19.90 -8.20 27.82
CA ALA A 228 19.06 -7.00 27.96
C ALA A 228 19.81 -5.82 28.63
N LYS A 229 20.80 -6.11 29.47
CA LYS A 229 21.57 -5.11 30.22
C LYS A 229 22.84 -4.60 29.50
N LYS A 230 23.37 -5.34 28.51
CA LYS A 230 24.67 -5.02 27.88
C LYS A 230 24.59 -4.09 26.66
N ASN A 231 23.41 -3.87 26.07
CA ASN A 231 23.28 -2.92 24.95
C ASN A 231 23.44 -1.43 25.37
N ASN A 232 23.51 -1.12 26.68
CA ASN A 232 23.83 0.22 27.18
C ASN A 232 25.32 0.43 27.54
N ALA A 233 26.19 -0.58 27.37
CA ALA A 233 27.59 -0.45 27.77
C ALA A 233 28.54 -1.13 26.77
N GLY A 234 29.17 -0.29 25.94
CA GLY A 234 30.57 -0.47 25.54
C GLY A 234 30.84 -1.44 24.40
N GLU A 235 31.16 -0.84 23.26
CA GLU A 235 31.85 -1.38 22.10
C GLU A 235 33.05 -2.29 22.46
N GLY A 236 33.30 -3.28 21.60
CA GLY A 236 34.47 -4.13 21.67
C GLY A 236 34.77 -4.78 20.32
N SER A 237 35.53 -4.05 19.50
CA SER A 237 36.49 -4.52 18.49
C SER A 237 36.16 -5.79 17.70
N ALA A 238 35.67 -5.59 16.47
CA ALA A 238 35.93 -6.50 15.36
C ALA A 238 36.40 -5.68 14.15
N THR A 239 37.72 -5.60 13.99
CA THR A 239 38.44 -5.11 12.82
C THR A 239 38.13 -6.00 11.61
N GLY A 240 37.29 -5.53 10.72
CA GLY A 240 37.03 -6.14 9.41
C GLY A 240 36.25 -5.16 8.55
N ASN A 241 36.81 -4.81 7.40
CA ASN A 241 36.31 -3.85 6.41
C ASN A 241 34.78 -3.79 6.30
N LYS A 242 34.14 -2.90 7.08
CA LYS A 242 32.72 -2.61 6.97
C LYS A 242 32.50 -1.73 5.74
N LYS A 243 32.39 -2.36 4.56
CA LYS A 243 31.53 -1.79 3.51
C LYS A 243 30.19 -1.51 4.18
N GLN A 244 29.67 -0.29 4.07
CA GLN A 244 28.35 0.08 4.59
C GLN A 244 27.33 -0.89 3.98
N GLN A 245 27.00 -1.93 4.73
CA GLN A 245 26.11 -2.97 4.28
C GLN A 245 24.71 -2.38 4.40
N ILE A 246 24.06 -2.15 3.26
CA ILE A 246 22.67 -1.67 3.21
C ILE A 246 21.85 -2.54 4.15
N SER A 247 21.12 -1.91 5.07
CA SER A 247 20.28 -2.62 6.04
C SER A 247 19.37 -3.59 5.30
N GLN A 248 19.32 -4.84 5.74
CA GLN A 248 18.47 -5.85 5.11
C GLN A 248 16.98 -5.44 5.08
N LEU A 249 16.57 -4.57 6.02
CA LEU A 249 15.24 -3.97 6.07
C LEU A 249 14.93 -3.13 4.81
N LEU A 250 15.94 -2.51 4.18
CA LEU A 250 15.79 -1.72 2.97
C LEU A 250 15.87 -2.56 1.68
N VAL A 251 16.43 -3.76 1.75
CA VAL A 251 16.56 -4.69 0.61
C VAL A 251 15.29 -5.55 0.45
N GLY A 252 14.62 -5.86 1.57
CA GLY A 252 13.43 -6.70 1.62
C GLY A 252 13.68 -8.09 2.21
N PRO A 253 12.64 -8.90 2.41
CA PRO A 253 12.74 -10.16 3.14
C PRO A 253 13.44 -11.25 2.33
N ARG A 254 14.43 -11.92 2.93
CA ARG A 254 15.15 -13.06 2.33
C ARG A 254 14.32 -14.34 2.39
N ILE A 255 14.61 -15.23 1.45
CA ILE A 255 14.08 -16.59 1.42
C ILE A 255 14.81 -17.43 2.49
N PHE A 256 14.06 -18.22 3.25
CA PHE A 256 14.57 -19.16 4.26
C PHE A 256 13.93 -20.54 4.09
N THR A 257 14.58 -21.57 4.65
CA THR A 257 14.07 -22.96 4.60
C THR A 257 13.07 -23.20 5.73
N LEU A 258 12.15 -24.15 5.51
CA LEU A 258 11.21 -24.60 6.54
C LEU A 258 11.94 -25.07 7.81
N GLN A 259 13.05 -25.80 7.65
CA GLN A 259 13.86 -26.27 8.77
C GLN A 259 14.36 -25.13 9.64
N ARG A 260 14.86 -24.05 9.03
CA ARG A 260 15.31 -22.85 9.74
C ARG A 260 14.16 -22.18 10.49
N LEU A 261 13.00 -22.04 9.84
CA LEU A 261 11.79 -21.48 10.45
C LEU A 261 11.41 -22.27 11.70
N LEU A 262 11.30 -23.60 11.59
CA LEU A 262 10.89 -24.46 12.70
C LEU A 262 11.91 -24.42 13.85
N ALA A 263 13.20 -24.39 13.54
CA ALA A 263 14.24 -24.29 14.57
C ALA A 263 14.11 -22.99 15.39
N ILE A 264 13.90 -21.85 14.71
CA ILE A 264 13.69 -20.56 15.37
C ILE A 264 12.37 -20.56 16.15
N TYR A 265 11.27 -21.01 15.52
CA TYR A 265 9.94 -21.06 16.12
C TYR A 265 9.92 -21.88 17.41
N LEU A 266 10.43 -23.11 17.38
CA LEU A 266 10.43 -23.98 18.55
C LEU A 266 11.26 -23.39 19.70
N ASN A 267 12.37 -22.70 19.40
CA ASN A 267 13.14 -21.99 20.41
C ASN A 267 12.37 -20.81 21.02
N LEU A 268 11.67 -20.02 20.21
CA LEU A 268 10.83 -18.93 20.70
C LEU A 268 9.66 -19.43 21.54
N ARG A 269 9.06 -20.56 21.16
CA ARG A 269 7.96 -21.18 21.90
C ARG A 269 8.40 -21.61 23.30
N VAL A 270 9.53 -22.31 23.40
CA VAL A 270 10.12 -22.70 24.70
C VAL A 270 10.43 -21.47 25.57
N GLU A 271 10.88 -20.36 24.96
CA GLU A 271 11.13 -19.11 25.68
C GLU A 271 9.84 -18.46 26.19
N ALA A 272 8.77 -18.47 25.38
CA ALA A 272 7.47 -17.96 25.78
C ALA A 272 6.85 -18.78 26.93
N GLU A 273 6.95 -20.11 26.87
CA GLU A 273 6.47 -21.02 27.92
C GLU A 273 7.28 -20.90 29.22
N ALA A 274 8.60 -20.71 29.12
CA ALA A 274 9.45 -20.51 30.30
C ALA A 274 9.19 -19.18 31.03
N GLY A 275 8.72 -18.16 30.29
CA GLY A 275 8.35 -16.85 30.85
C GLY A 275 7.02 -16.86 31.60
N SER A 276 6.07 -17.70 31.21
CA SER A 276 4.75 -17.82 31.88
C SER A 276 4.79 -18.71 33.13
N SER A 277 5.70 -19.68 33.19
CA SER A 277 5.81 -20.65 34.30
C SER A 277 6.26 -20.06 35.65
N ALA A 278 6.60 -18.77 35.74
CA ALA A 278 6.99 -18.14 37.00
C ALA A 278 5.80 -17.80 37.92
N LEU A 279 4.55 -17.89 37.43
CA LEU A 279 3.34 -17.60 38.20
C LEU A 279 2.42 -18.80 38.44
N ASP A 280 2.48 -19.86 37.63
CA ASP A 280 1.61 -21.04 37.76
C ASP A 280 2.42 -22.31 38.03
N LEU A 281 2.63 -22.63 39.31
CA LEU A 281 3.21 -23.89 39.79
C LEU A 281 2.15 -25.01 39.95
N VAL A 282 1.01 -24.91 39.27
CA VAL A 282 -0.11 -25.83 39.45
C VAL A 282 -0.75 -26.14 38.10
N ASP A 283 -0.01 -26.85 37.23
CA ASP A 283 -0.52 -27.91 36.34
C ASP A 283 0.53 -28.28 35.27
N GLU A 284 1.46 -29.16 35.61
CA GLU A 284 2.46 -29.71 34.67
C GLU A 284 1.84 -30.66 33.62
N ASN A 285 0.55 -31.02 33.75
CA ASN A 285 -0.11 -32.04 32.92
C ASN A 285 -0.98 -31.48 31.77
N SER A 286 -1.19 -30.17 31.68
CA SER A 286 -1.96 -29.54 30.60
C SER A 286 -1.11 -28.75 29.58
N ARG A 287 0.21 -28.98 29.55
CA ARG A 287 1.07 -28.55 28.43
C ARG A 287 0.76 -29.39 27.20
N SER A 288 -0.31 -29.05 26.48
CA SER A 288 -0.61 -29.66 25.18
C SER A 288 0.54 -29.38 24.22
N SER A 289 1.41 -30.37 24.02
CA SER A 289 2.48 -30.30 23.03
C SER A 289 1.86 -30.16 21.65
N GLU A 290 1.94 -28.96 21.07
CA GLU A 290 1.45 -28.68 19.72
C GLU A 290 1.95 -29.74 18.73
N THR A 291 1.01 -30.33 17.99
CA THR A 291 1.35 -31.41 17.06
C THR A 291 2.02 -30.87 15.80
N ARG A 292 2.78 -31.73 15.10
CA ARG A 292 3.37 -31.36 13.80
C ARG A 292 2.30 -30.90 12.80
N GLU A 293 1.15 -31.56 12.81
CA GLU A 293 0.00 -31.24 11.96
C GLU A 293 -0.55 -29.83 12.23
N GLU A 294 -0.70 -29.45 13.50
CA GLU A 294 -1.11 -28.10 13.91
C GLU A 294 -0.14 -27.04 13.40
N ILE A 295 1.17 -27.25 13.51
CA ILE A 295 2.17 -26.30 12.98
C ILE A 295 2.01 -26.10 11.48
N PHE A 296 1.80 -27.18 10.71
CA PHE A 296 1.56 -27.07 9.27
C PHE A 296 0.23 -26.40 8.94
N THR A 297 -0.79 -26.56 9.78
CA THR A 297 -2.09 -25.89 9.64
C THR A 297 -1.98 -24.40 9.93
N HIS A 298 -1.24 -24.01 10.98
CA HIS A 298 -0.88 -22.62 11.25
C HIS A 298 -0.10 -22.01 10.08
N LEU A 299 0.90 -22.73 9.55
CA LEU A 299 1.68 -22.28 8.41
C LEU A 299 0.84 -22.10 7.14
N ALA A 300 -0.05 -23.05 6.85
CA ALA A 300 -0.99 -22.96 5.73
C ALA A 300 -1.94 -21.76 5.88
N THR A 301 -2.39 -21.49 7.10
CA THR A 301 -3.23 -20.32 7.42
C THR A 301 -2.47 -19.02 7.18
N LEU A 302 -1.22 -18.92 7.65
CA LEU A 302 -0.37 -17.74 7.44
C LEU A 302 -0.05 -17.50 5.96
N VAL A 303 0.13 -18.56 5.17
CA VAL A 303 0.30 -18.44 3.70
C VAL A 303 -1.00 -17.98 3.04
N ARG A 304 -2.15 -18.52 3.44
CA ARG A 304 -3.46 -18.11 2.92
C ARG A 304 -3.76 -16.64 3.21
N MET A 305 -3.35 -16.16 4.39
CA MET A 305 -3.47 -14.77 4.82
C MET A 305 -2.41 -13.84 4.23
N GLN A 306 -1.54 -14.33 3.34
CA GLN A 306 -0.43 -13.55 2.75
C GLN A 306 0.54 -12.95 3.78
N LEU A 307 0.62 -13.53 4.98
CA LEU A 307 1.65 -13.17 5.95
C LEU A 307 2.97 -13.88 5.61
N PHE A 308 2.89 -15.07 5.03
CA PHE A 308 4.01 -15.79 4.44
C PHE A 308 3.76 -16.08 2.96
N GLN A 309 4.85 -16.23 2.20
CA GLN A 309 4.81 -16.75 0.85
C GLN A 309 5.73 -17.96 0.73
N ARG A 310 5.16 -19.09 0.30
CA ARG A 310 5.95 -20.24 -0.13
C ARG A 310 6.58 -19.92 -1.48
N THR A 311 7.90 -20.05 -1.58
CA THR A 311 8.63 -19.78 -2.84
C THR A 311 8.89 -21.04 -3.64
N THR A 312 8.79 -22.22 -3.02
CA THR A 312 8.84 -23.49 -3.74
C THR A 312 7.46 -23.85 -4.30
N PRO A 313 7.38 -24.55 -5.45
CA PRO A 313 6.12 -25.06 -5.97
C PRO A 313 5.41 -25.97 -4.96
N PRO A 314 4.06 -26.03 -4.97
CA PRO A 314 3.28 -26.79 -3.99
C PRO A 314 3.60 -28.29 -3.99
N HIS A 315 3.94 -28.86 -5.15
CA HIS A 315 4.29 -30.27 -5.33
C HIS A 315 5.66 -30.67 -4.74
N VAL A 316 6.52 -29.70 -4.42
CA VAL A 316 7.87 -29.95 -3.89
C VAL A 316 7.80 -30.11 -2.37
N LEU A 317 7.88 -31.34 -1.87
CA LEU A 317 7.82 -31.62 -0.43
C LEU A 317 9.18 -31.51 0.29
N ASP A 318 10.28 -31.60 -0.45
CA ASP A 318 11.63 -31.46 0.08
C ASP A 318 12.15 -30.03 -0.04
N ASN A 319 13.03 -29.63 0.89
CA ASN A 319 13.67 -28.31 0.87
C ASN A 319 12.68 -27.15 0.69
N ILE A 320 11.52 -27.22 1.34
CA ILE A 320 10.49 -26.19 1.26
C ILE A 320 11.08 -24.85 1.73
N LYS A 321 10.82 -23.79 0.96
CA LYS A 321 11.30 -22.44 1.24
C LYS A 321 10.15 -21.44 1.33
N PHE A 322 10.33 -20.47 2.22
CA PHE A 322 9.38 -19.41 2.50
C PHE A 322 10.09 -18.05 2.53
N ARG A 323 9.31 -16.99 2.41
CA ARG A 323 9.67 -15.63 2.83
C ARG A 323 8.55 -15.04 3.69
N CYS A 324 8.92 -14.21 4.64
CA CYS A 324 7.95 -13.46 5.44
C CYS A 324 7.49 -12.22 4.67
N LEU A 325 6.18 -12.02 4.56
CA LEU A 325 5.54 -10.85 3.96
C LEU A 325 4.90 -9.92 5.00
N ALA A 326 4.93 -10.31 6.28
CA ALA A 326 4.46 -9.48 7.37
C ALA A 326 5.23 -8.16 7.43
N ASP A 327 4.49 -7.05 7.45
CA ASP A 327 5.07 -5.71 7.57
C ASP A 327 5.75 -5.52 8.94
N ALA A 328 6.78 -4.69 8.99
CA ALA A 328 7.53 -4.38 10.20
C ALA A 328 6.61 -3.84 11.31
N ARG A 329 5.57 -3.06 10.95
CA ARG A 329 4.58 -2.55 11.91
C ARG A 329 3.82 -3.69 12.58
N PHE A 330 3.28 -4.63 11.79
CA PHE A 330 2.56 -5.80 12.31
C PHE A 330 3.43 -6.65 13.23
N VAL A 331 4.70 -6.85 12.86
CA VAL A 331 5.65 -7.64 13.64
C VAL A 331 6.00 -6.95 14.96
N GLN A 332 6.13 -5.61 14.96
CA GLN A 332 6.34 -4.84 16.19
C GLN A 332 5.13 -4.91 17.13
N GLU A 333 3.93 -4.81 16.61
CA GLU A 333 2.70 -4.96 17.40
C GLU A 333 2.55 -6.38 17.94
N THR A 334 2.84 -7.38 17.11
CA THR A 334 2.88 -8.78 17.52
C THR A 334 3.90 -9.00 18.64
N ALA A 335 5.09 -8.41 18.51
CA ALA A 335 6.11 -8.48 19.55
C ALA A 335 5.66 -7.82 20.86
N ARG A 336 4.99 -6.66 20.80
CA ARG A 336 4.40 -6.01 21.99
C ARG A 336 3.30 -6.86 22.62
N TYR A 337 2.39 -7.39 21.81
CA TYR A 337 1.30 -8.26 22.26
C TYR A 337 1.82 -9.51 22.98
N LEU A 338 2.88 -10.11 22.45
CA LEU A 338 3.55 -11.28 23.05
C LEU A 338 4.60 -10.93 24.12
N SER A 339 4.79 -9.65 24.45
CA SER A 339 5.86 -9.16 25.33
C SER A 339 7.26 -9.64 24.93
N PHE A 340 7.50 -9.80 23.63
CA PHE A 340 8.75 -10.28 23.04
C PHE A 340 9.72 -9.13 22.71
N PRO A 341 10.98 -9.17 23.15
CA PRO A 341 11.96 -8.09 22.93
C PRO A 341 12.59 -8.15 21.51
N LEU A 342 11.80 -7.87 20.48
CA LEU A 342 12.19 -7.97 19.05
C LEU A 342 13.52 -7.29 18.70
N ASP A 343 13.78 -6.11 19.25
CA ASP A 343 14.98 -5.33 18.96
C ASP A 343 16.28 -6.00 19.42
N ALA A 344 16.22 -6.87 20.42
CA ALA A 344 17.38 -7.64 20.86
C ALA A 344 17.74 -8.78 19.89
N TYR A 345 16.79 -9.15 19.02
CA TYR A 345 16.92 -10.28 18.09
C TYR A 345 17.20 -9.84 16.65
N LEU A 346 16.92 -8.59 16.27
CA LEU A 346 17.20 -8.08 14.93
C LEU A 346 18.65 -7.62 14.79
N ASN A 347 19.35 -8.11 13.76
CA ASN A 347 20.66 -7.59 13.40
C ASN A 347 20.52 -6.26 12.66
N ARG A 348 20.36 -5.17 13.40
CA ARG A 348 20.53 -3.83 12.85
C ARG A 348 22.02 -3.66 12.60
N ALA A 349 22.44 -3.69 11.33
CA ALA A 349 23.78 -3.29 10.96
C ALA A 349 23.97 -1.83 11.38
N THR A 350 24.77 -1.59 12.41
CA THR A 350 25.34 -0.28 12.75
C THR A 350 26.71 -0.16 12.11
#